data_AF-A0A359KLM9-F1
#
_entry.id   AF-A0A359KLM9-F1
#
_cell.length_a   1.000
_cell.length_b   1.000
_cell.length_c   1.000
_cell.angle_alpha   90.00
_cell.angle_beta   90.00
_cell.angle_gamma   90.00
#
_symmetry.space_group_name_H-M   'P 1'
#
loop_
_entity.id
_entity.type
_entity.pdbx_description
1 polymer ?
#
loop_
_entity_poly.entity_id
_entity_poly.type
_entity_poly.pdbx_seq_one_letter_code
_entity_poly.pdbx_strand_id
1 'polypeptide(L)'
;MSGQLIIGVLFLVVYVPLVVWLYGRRGRWTAASGWLLLMGGALLVLGGEGDAFPWAGLLWTGVATFGVLLLAMDRVALRKRR
;
A
#
# COMPACT_ATOMS: atom_id res chain seq x y z
N MET A 1 -17.54 7.52 11.52
CA MET A 1 -17.90 6.52 10.49
C MET A 1 -17.92 7.09 9.06
N SER A 2 -18.50 8.26 8.80
CA SER A 2 -18.55 8.86 7.44
C SER A 2 -17.18 9.21 6.85
N GLY A 3 -16.26 9.78 7.64
CA GLY A 3 -14.93 10.19 7.14
C GLY A 3 -14.04 9.03 6.68
N GLN A 4 -14.11 7.88 7.35
CA GLN A 4 -13.31 6.71 7.03
C GLN A 4 -13.76 6.05 5.71
N LEU A 5 -15.07 6.04 5.44
CA LEU A 5 -15.62 5.59 4.16
C LEU A 5 -15.16 6.50 3.01
N ILE A 6 -15.15 7.81 3.23
CA ILE A 6 -14.64 8.77 2.22
C ILE A 6 -13.16 8.51 1.93
N ILE A 7 -12.34 8.30 2.96
CA ILE A 7 -10.91 8.00 2.81
C ILE A 7 -10.72 6.68 2.05
N GLY A 8 -11.47 5.63 2.40
CA GLY A 8 -11.43 4.34 1.70
C GLY A 8 -11.85 4.44 0.23
N VAL A 9 -12.89 5.22 -0.08
CA VAL A 9 -13.33 5.46 -1.46
C VAL A 9 -12.28 6.24 -2.25
N LEU A 10 -11.70 7.30 -1.67
CA LEU A 10 -10.61 8.04 -2.32
C LEU A 10 -9.39 7.15 -2.56
N PHE A 11 -9.08 6.26 -1.62
CA PHE A 11 -8.01 5.27 -1.78
C PHE A 11 -8.29 4.34 -2.98
N LEU A 12 -9.49 3.77 -3.06
CA LEU A 12 -9.85 2.82 -4.12
C LEU A 12 -10.02 3.47 -5.50
N VAL A 13 -10.65 4.64 -5.57
CA VAL A 13 -11.05 5.26 -6.84
C VAL A 13 -9.98 6.21 -7.38
N VAL A 14 -9.17 6.83 -6.52
CA VAL A 14 -8.16 7.80 -6.94
C VAL A 14 -6.76 7.24 -6.77
N TYR A 15 -6.42 6.78 -5.56
CA TYR A 15 -5.06 6.38 -5.26
C TYR A 15 -4.65 5.10 -6.00
N VAL A 16 -5.50 4.05 -5.98
CA VAL A 16 -5.19 2.78 -6.66
C VAL A 16 -4.96 2.97 -8.16
N PRO A 17 -5.87 3.60 -8.94
CA PRO A 17 -5.63 3.82 -10.37
C PRO A 17 -4.43 4.72 -10.64
N LEU A 18 -4.20 5.75 -9.81
CA LEU A 18 -3.04 6.64 -9.96
C LEU A 18 -1.72 5.87 -9.79
N VAL A 19 -1.59 5.06 -8.74
CA VAL A 19 -0.38 4.25 -8.49
C VAL A 19 -0.19 3.22 -9.61
N VAL A 20 -1.24 2.51 -9.99
CA VAL A 20 -1.20 1.53 -11.08
C VAL A 20 -0.78 2.20 -12.38
N TRP A 21 -1.32 3.38 -12.70
CA TRP A 21 -0.97 4.11 -13.92
C TRP A 21 0.49 4.61 -13.88
N LEU A 22 0.91 5.24 -12.79
CA LEU A 22 2.26 5.83 -12.65
C LEU A 22 3.38 4.78 -12.73
N TYR A 23 3.17 3.63 -12.11
CA TYR A 23 4.17 2.57 -12.00
C TYR A 23 4.02 1.50 -13.09
N GLY A 24 2.78 1.15 -13.45
CA GLY A 24 2.47 0.19 -14.51
C GLY A 24 2.98 0.64 -15.88
N ARG A 25 2.84 1.94 -16.21
CA ARG A 25 3.39 2.50 -17.47
C ARG A 25 4.92 2.38 -17.58
N ARG A 26 5.62 2.19 -16.46
CA ARG A 26 7.08 2.03 -16.39
C ARG A 26 7.50 0.56 -16.22
N GLY A 27 6.55 -0.37 -16.29
CA GLY A 27 6.78 -1.80 -16.00
C GLY A 27 7.16 -2.09 -14.54
N ARG A 28 6.95 -1.13 -13.62
CA ARG A 28 7.36 -1.22 -12.21
C ARG A 28 6.23 -1.75 -11.33
N TRP A 29 5.69 -2.92 -11.70
CA TRP A 29 4.57 -3.55 -10.98
C TRP A 29 4.91 -3.87 -9.52
N THR A 30 6.17 -4.20 -9.22
CA THR A 30 6.65 -4.42 -7.85
C THR A 30 6.51 -3.17 -7.00
N ALA A 31 6.83 -1.99 -7.54
CA ALA A 31 6.63 -0.72 -6.84
C ALA A 31 5.15 -0.36 -6.70
N ALA A 32 4.32 -0.66 -7.71
CA ALA A 32 2.88 -0.46 -7.63
C ALA A 32 2.30 -1.27 -6.45
N SER A 33 2.55 -2.57 -6.42
CA SER A 33 2.12 -3.46 -5.34
C SER A 33 2.67 -3.01 -3.97
N GLY A 34 3.93 -2.58 -3.92
CA GLY A 34 4.55 -2.07 -2.69
C GLY A 34 3.80 -0.86 -2.11
N TRP A 35 3.45 0.12 -2.95
CA TRP A 35 2.67 1.29 -2.54
C TRP A 35 1.23 0.96 -2.13
N LEU A 36 0.61 0.00 -2.80
CA LEU A 36 -0.75 -0.44 -2.47
C LEU A 36 -0.81 -1.15 -1.12
N LEU A 37 0.15 -2.03 -0.85
CA LEU A 37 0.23 -2.75 0.43
C LEU A 37 0.63 -1.83 1.58
N LEU A 38 1.58 -0.93 1.35
CA LEU A 38 1.99 0.07 2.34
C LEU A 38 0.80 0.93 2.78
N MET A 39 0.14 1.60 1.82
CA MET A 39 -0.95 2.51 2.15
C MET A 39 -2.22 1.76 2.57
N GLY A 40 -2.51 0.61 1.98
CA GLY A 40 -3.65 -0.23 2.38
C GLY A 40 -3.51 -0.71 3.82
N GLY A 41 -2.34 -1.26 4.17
CA GLY A 41 -2.05 -1.68 5.55
C GLY A 41 -2.09 -0.49 6.53
N ALA A 42 -1.49 0.65 6.19
CA ALA A 42 -1.51 1.84 7.03
C ALA A 42 -2.94 2.38 7.23
N LEU A 43 -3.77 2.40 6.19
CA LEU A 43 -5.16 2.83 6.28
C LEU A 43 -6.00 1.90 7.15
N LEU A 44 -5.75 0.60 7.12
CA LEU A 44 -6.48 -0.36 7.97
C LEU A 44 -6.06 -0.25 9.43
N VAL A 45 -4.76 -0.06 9.72
CA VAL A 45 -4.28 0.25 11.08
C VAL A 45 -4.90 1.55 11.59
N LEU A 46 -4.72 2.65 10.85
CA LEU A 46 -5.10 4.00 11.30
C LEU A 46 -6.59 4.29 11.19
N GLY A 47 -7.30 3.55 10.33
CA GLY A 47 -8.75 3.64 10.20
C GLY A 47 -9.50 2.99 11.36
N GLY A 48 -8.83 2.19 12.20
CA GLY A 48 -9.50 1.48 13.28
C GLY A 48 -9.91 0.04 12.92
N GLU A 49 -9.48 -0.49 11.77
CA GLU A 49 -9.50 -1.93 11.53
C GLU A 49 -8.33 -2.67 12.21
N GLY A 50 -7.42 -1.94 12.87
CA GLY A 50 -6.38 -2.49 13.73
C GLY A 50 -6.92 -3.29 14.92
N ASP A 51 -8.17 -3.06 15.31
CA ASP A 51 -8.82 -3.72 16.45
C ASP A 51 -9.95 -4.67 16.03
N ALA A 52 -10.07 -4.98 14.73
CA ALA A 52 -11.14 -5.85 14.21
C ALA A 52 -11.08 -7.29 14.77
N PHE A 53 -9.89 -7.76 15.12
CA PHE A 53 -9.63 -9.04 15.78
C PHE A 53 -8.27 -8.98 16.51
N PRO A 54 -7.94 -9.93 17.42
CA PRO A 54 -6.81 -9.80 18.37
C PRO A 54 -5.42 -9.56 17.73
N TRP A 55 -5.25 -9.90 16.46
CA TRP A 55 -3.99 -9.78 15.73
C TRP A 55 -4.09 -8.85 14.51
N ALA A 56 -5.18 -8.10 14.37
CA ALA A 56 -5.44 -7.29 13.18
C ALA A 56 -4.40 -6.18 13.01
N GLY A 57 -4.08 -5.43 14.06
CA GLY A 57 -3.04 -4.42 14.04
C GLY A 57 -1.67 -4.98 13.63
N LEU A 58 -1.29 -6.16 14.16
CA LEU A 58 -0.05 -6.84 13.78
C LEU A 58 -0.07 -7.27 12.31
N LEU A 59 -1.20 -7.83 11.84
CA LEU A 59 -1.38 -8.25 10.46
C LEU A 59 -1.25 -7.07 9.49
N TRP A 60 -1.97 -5.98 9.74
CA TRP A 60 -1.94 -4.79 8.87
C TRP A 60 -0.58 -4.08 8.90
N THR A 61 0.09 -4.08 10.05
CA THR A 61 1.48 -3.61 10.15
C THR A 61 2.42 -4.50 9.35
N GLY A 62 2.23 -5.81 9.37
CA GLY A 62 2.96 -6.77 8.54
C GLY A 62 2.74 -6.52 7.05
N VAL A 63 1.49 -6.28 6.62
CA VAL A 63 1.14 -5.91 5.24
C VAL A 63 1.85 -4.62 4.83
N ALA A 64 1.83 -3.59 5.68
CA ALA A 64 2.51 -2.34 5.40
C ALA A 64 4.03 -2.52 5.28
N THR A 65 4.62 -3.29 6.18
CA THR A 65 6.06 -3.62 6.18
C THR A 65 6.46 -4.38 4.93
N PHE A 66 5.64 -5.34 4.49
CA PHE A 66 5.87 -6.06 3.24
C PHE A 66 5.81 -5.12 2.03
N GLY A 67 4.91 -4.14 2.04
CA GLY A 67 4.87 -3.05 1.06
C GLY A 67 6.20 -2.28 0.98
N VAL A 68 6.78 -1.92 2.14
CA VAL A 68 8.11 -1.27 2.21
C VAL A 68 9.20 -2.16 1.61
N LEU A 69 9.20 -3.46 1.89
CA LEU A 69 10.18 -4.38 1.35
C LEU A 69 10.12 -4.45 -0.18
N LEU A 70 8.92 -4.51 -0.77
CA LEU A 70 8.75 -4.48 -2.23
C LEU A 70 9.30 -3.19 -2.84
N LEU A 71 9.06 -2.04 -2.19
CA LEU A 71 9.62 -0.76 -2.63
C LEU A 71 11.14 -0.74 -2.54
N ALA A 72 11.72 -1.31 -1.48
CA ALA A 72 13.17 -1.43 -1.34
C ALA A 72 13.77 -2.33 -2.44
N MET A 73 13.15 -3.48 -2.73
CA MET A 73 13.57 -4.39 -3.79
C MET A 73 13.52 -3.72 -5.17
N ASP A 74 12.44 -3.00 -5.48
CA ASP A 74 12.32 -2.26 -6.74
C ASP A 74 13.42 -1.18 -6.87
N ARG A 75 13.74 -0.48 -5.78
CA ARG A 75 14.85 0.49 -5.75
C ARG A 75 16.21 -0.17 -6.01
N VAL A 76 16.48 -1.32 -5.41
CA VAL A 76 17.71 -2.08 -5.64
C VAL A 76 17.77 -2.57 -7.08
N ALA A 77 16.67 -3.08 -7.63
CA ALA A 77 16.60 -3.51 -9.02
C ALA A 77 16.88 -2.36 -10.00
N LEU A 78 16.39 -1.16 -9.72
CA LEU A 78 16.69 0.02 -10.54
C LEU A 78 18.16 0.45 -10.44
N ARG A 79 18.78 0.36 -9.26
CA ARG A 79 20.20 0.66 -9.08
C ARG A 79 21.08 -0.31 -9.87
N LYS A 80 20.71 -1.60 -9.95
CA LYS A 80 21.45 -2.60 -10.74
C LYS A 80 21.35 -2.40 -12.26
N ARG A 81 20.34 -1.67 -12.74
CA ARG A 81 20.12 -1.40 -14.17
C ARG A 81 20.76 -0.08 -14.64
N ARG A 82 21.24 0.75 -13.72
CA ARG A 82 22.03 1.95 -14.01
C ARG A 82 23.50 1.61 -13.91
#